data_AF-A0A5R8W6P8-F1
#
_entry.id   AF-A0A5R8W6P8-F1
#
_cell.length_a   1.000
_cell.length_b   1.000
_cell.length_c   1.000
_cell.angle_alpha   90.00
_cell.angle_beta   90.00
_cell.angle_gamma   90.00
#
_symmetry.space_group_name_H-M   'P 1'
#
loop_
_entity.id
_entity.type
_entity.pdbx_description
1 polymer ?
#
loop_
_entity_poly.entity_id
_entity_poly.type
_entity_poly.pdbx_seq_one_letter_code
_entity_poly.pdbx_strand_id
1 'polypeptide(L)' 'MPQQIDEHLEVRVTDPSRLYELLDRAEAELREVAFSVGCAGILVTRHDSRRYTIALSDAVPFGETREQVLS' A
#
# COMPACT_ATOMS: atom_id res chain seq x y z
N MET A 1 -15.28 -15.29 -9.78
CA MET A 1 -15.00 -14.96 -8.38
C MET A 1 -13.97 -13.84 -8.42
N PRO A 2 -14.23 -12.62 -7.91
CA PRO A 2 -13.13 -11.67 -7.76
C PRO A 2 -12.19 -12.29 -6.73
N GLN A 3 -10.99 -12.66 -7.15
CA GLN A 3 -9.94 -13.05 -6.23
C GLN A 3 -9.66 -11.79 -5.43
N GLN A 4 -10.08 -11.77 -4.16
CA GLN A 4 -9.72 -10.72 -3.23
C GLN A 4 -8.19 -10.72 -3.18
N ILE A 5 -7.57 -9.75 -3.86
CA ILE A 5 -6.12 -9.57 -3.82
C ILE A 5 -5.85 -9.02 -2.42
N ASP A 6 -5.71 -9.94 -1.46
CA ASP A 6 -5.40 -9.63 -0.07
C ASP A 6 -3.90 -9.36 0.10
N GLU A 7 -3.22 -8.91 -0.97
CA GLU A 7 -1.82 -8.51 -0.96
C GLU A 7 -1.75 -7.15 -0.27
N HIS A 8 -1.51 -7.20 1.04
CA HIS A 8 -1.33 -6.05 1.88
C HIS A 8 -0.09 -6.21 2.77
N LEU A 9 0.63 -5.10 2.96
CA LEU A 9 1.76 -4.99 3.86
C LEU A 9 1.42 -4.03 4.98
N GLU A 10 1.54 -4.50 6.22
CA GLU A 10 1.46 -3.63 7.39
C GLU A 10 2.83 -3.02 7.68
N VAL A 11 2.90 -1.70 7.62
CA VAL A 11 4.10 -0.92 7.95
C VAL A 11 3.95 -0.33 9.35
N ARG A 12 4.76 -0.83 10.28
CA ARG A 12 4.91 -0.28 11.63
C ARG A 12 6.15 0.58 11.73
N VAL A 13 5.92 1.84 12.06
CA VAL A 13 6.95 2.87 12.16
C VAL A 13 7.42 2.94 13.61
N THR A 14 8.60 2.38 13.85
CA THR A 14 9.30 2.51 15.14
C THR A 14 10.12 3.81 15.19
N ASP A 15 10.62 4.25 14.04
CA ASP A 15 11.35 5.51 13.84
C ASP A 15 10.67 6.33 12.73
N PRO A 16 10.10 7.51 13.04
CA PRO A 16 9.42 8.35 12.06
C PRO A 16 10.35 8.81 10.94
N SER A 17 11.67 8.86 11.17
CA SER A 17 12.66 9.22 10.14
C SER A 17 12.71 8.20 9.00
N ARG A 18 12.36 6.93 9.28
CA ARG A 18 12.35 5.83 8.31
C ARG A 18 10.99 5.59 7.67
N LEU A 19 9.97 6.36 8.04
CA LEU A 19 8.61 6.19 7.51
C LEU A 19 8.62 6.12 5.98
N TYR A 20 9.20 7.13 5.33
CA TYR A 20 9.22 7.21 3.87
C TYR A 20 9.99 6.05 3.23
N GLU A 21 11.10 5.61 3.84
CA GLU A 21 11.87 4.46 3.36
C GLU A 21 11.05 3.15 3.46
N LEU A 22 10.36 2.94 4.58
CA LEU A 22 9.53 1.76 4.80
C LEU A 22 8.32 1.74 3.86
N LEU A 23 7.69 2.90 3.63
CA LEU A 23 6.58 3.03 2.68
C LEU A 23 7.05 2.80 1.25
N ASP A 24 8.17 3.41 0.83
CA ASP A 24 8.72 3.27 -0.53
C ASP A 24 9.08 1.81 -0.84
N ARG A 25 9.70 1.11 0.13
CA ARG A 25 10.01 -0.31 -0.02
C ARG A 25 8.74 -1.16 -0.17
N ALA A 26 7.76 -0.95 0.70
CA ALA A 26 6.52 -1.72 0.66
C ALA A 26 5.68 -1.39 -0.59
N GLU A 27 5.72 -0.16 -1.07
CA GLU A 27 5.15 0.22 -2.37
C GLU A 27 5.85 -0.51 -3.52
N ALA A 28 7.19 -0.55 -3.54
CA ALA A 28 7.94 -1.24 -4.58
C ALA A 28 7.60 -2.74 -4.65
N GLU A 29 7.51 -3.41 -3.49
CA GLU A 29 7.10 -4.82 -3.42
C GLU A 29 5.68 -5.03 -3.99
N LEU A 30 4.71 -4.20 -3.60
CA LEU A 30 3.34 -4.30 -4.12
C LEU A 30 3.23 -3.86 -5.58
N ARG A 31 4.09 -2.95 -6.05
CA ARG A 31 4.14 -2.52 -7.44
C ARG A 31 4.48 -3.68 -8.36
N GLU A 32 5.44 -4.53 -7.99
CA GLU A 32 5.81 -5.72 -8.76
C GLU A 32 4.61 -6.69 -8.88
N VAL A 33 3.88 -6.89 -7.79
CA VAL A 33 2.64 -7.68 -7.79
C VAL A 33 1.57 -7.03 -8.67
N ALA A 34 1.36 -5.72 -8.55
CA ALA A 34 0.40 -4.96 -9.34
C ALA A 34 0.69 -5.09 -10.84
N PHE A 35 1.97 -5.07 -11.24
CA PHE A 35 2.38 -5.31 -12.63
C PHE A 35 2.05 -6.73 -13.10
N SER A 36 2.21 -7.73 -12.24
CA SER A 36 1.87 -9.12 -12.57
C SER A 36 0.36 -9.33 -12.73
N VAL A 37 -0.46 -8.62 -11.97
CA VAL A 37 -1.93 -8.74 -12.03
C VAL A 37 -2.53 -7.78 -13.06
N GLY A 38 -1.92 -6.61 -13.26
CA GLY A 38 -2.25 -5.63 -14.29
C GLY A 38 -3.58 -4.89 -14.12
N CYS A 39 -4.22 -4.96 -12.94
CA CYS A 39 -5.59 -4.46 -12.75
C CYS A 39 -5.81 -3.57 -11.51
N ALA A 40 -4.86 -3.46 -10.58
CA ALA A 40 -5.02 -2.73 -9.33
C ALA A 40 -3.92 -1.69 -9.12
N GLY A 41 -4.28 -0.55 -8.53
CA GLY A 41 -3.33 0.43 -7.99
C GLY A 41 -2.96 0.14 -6.54
N ILE A 42 -2.21 1.04 -5.93
CA ILE A 42 -1.74 0.89 -4.55
C ILE A 42 -2.49 1.87 -3.64
N LEU A 43 -3.10 1.36 -2.57
CA LEU A 43 -3.76 2.16 -1.53
C LEU A 43 -2.93 2.11 -0.25
N VAL A 44 -2.49 3.27 0.21
CA VAL A 44 -1.82 3.48 1.49
C VAL A 44 -2.84 3.97 2.50
N THR A 45 -3.25 3.12 3.43
CA THR A 45 -4.15 3.47 4.52
C THR A 45 -3.35 3.81 5.79
N ARG A 46 -3.37 5.07 6.19
CA ARG A 46 -2.82 5.51 7.47
C ARG A 46 -3.85 5.30 8.57
N HIS A 47 -3.55 4.38 9.49
CA HIS A 47 -4.39 4.10 10.67
C HIS A 47 -4.03 5.00 11.85
N ASP A 48 -2.75 5.27 12.05
CA ASP A 48 -2.25 6.17 13.09
C ASP A 48 -0.90 6.79 12.70
N SER A 49 -0.26 7.53 13.62
CA SER A 49 1.03 8.17 13.33
C SER A 49 2.19 7.18 13.14
N ARG A 50 1.99 5.91 13.52
CA ARG A 50 3.00 4.85 13.45
C ARG A 50 2.52 3.60 12.70
N ARG A 51 1.27 3.54 12.26
CA ARG A 51 0.71 2.37 11.59
C ARG A 51 0.11 2.76 10.26
N TYR A 52 0.64 2.14 9.23
CA TYR A 52 0.23 2.28 7.86
C TYR A 52 -0.02 0.88 7.30
N THR A 53 -1.00 0.76 6.43
CA THR A 53 -1.29 -0.44 5.67
C THR A 53 -1.18 -0.07 4.21
N ILE A 54 -0.44 -0.83 3.42
CA ILE A 54 -0.34 -0.62 1.99
C ILE A 54 -0.93 -1.86 1.34
N ALA A 55 -1.87 -1.69 0.43
CA ALA A 55 -2.56 -2.82 -0.20
C ALA A 55 -2.81 -2.55 -1.68
N LEU A 56 -2.91 -3.62 -2.46
CA LEU A 56 -3.49 -3.51 -3.80
C LEU A 56 -4.98 -3.23 -3.69
N SER A 57 -5.45 -2.26 -4.45
CA SER A 57 -6.85 -1.84 -4.41
C SER A 57 -7.39 -1.53 -5.78
N ASP A 58 -8.52 -2.15 -6.11
CA ASP A 58 -9.29 -1.86 -7.31
C ASP A 58 -9.95 -0.46 -7.25
N ALA A 59 -9.98 0.16 -6.07
CA ALA A 59 -10.43 1.54 -5.92
C ALA A 59 -9.37 2.55 -6.39
N VAL A 60 -8.13 2.10 -6.61
CA VAL A 60 -7.04 2.91 -7.14
C VAL A 60 -6.72 2.43 -8.55
N PRO A 61 -6.69 3.32 -9.56
CA PRO A 61 -6.30 2.95 -10.90
C PRO A 61 -4.89 2.36 -10.95
N PHE A 62 -4.67 1.39 -11.82
CA PHE A 62 -3.34 0.82 -12.05
C PHE A 62 -2.33 1.93 -12.42
N GLY A 63 -1.16 1.90 -11.77
CA GLY A 63 -0.13 2.93 -11.94
C GLY A 63 -0.30 4.16 -11.04
N GLU A 64 -1.37 4.23 -10.23
CA GLU A 64 -1.53 5.24 -9.19
C GLU A 64 -1.26 4.67 -7.79
N THR A 65 -0.74 5.52 -6.92
CA THR A 65 -0.67 5.29 -5.47
C THR A 65 -1.51 6.37 -4.79
N ARG A 66 -2.45 5.98 -3.92
CA ARG A 66 -3.28 6.92 -3.16
C ARG A 66 -3.12 6.71 -1.68
N GLU A 67 -3.03 7.81 -0.93
CA GLU A 67 -3.08 7.78 0.54
C GLU A 67 -4.50 8.05 1.04
N GLN A 68 -4.95 7.24 1.99
CA GLN A 68 -6.17 7.43 2.76
C GLN A 68 -5.82 7.53 4.23
N VAL A 69 -6.18 8.66 4.85
CA VAL A 69 -6.02 8.84 6.30
C VAL A 69 -7.35 8.51 6.98
N LEU A 70 -7.33 7.54 7.88
CA LEU A 70 -8.45 7.25 8.77
C LEU A 70 -8.31 8.17 9.99
N SER A 71 -9.15 9.19 10.08
CA SER A 71 -9.28 10.10 11.23
C SER A 71 -10.30 9.59 12.24
#